data_AF-A0A0H3MCT3-F1
#
_entry.id   AF-A0A0H3MCT3-F1
#
_cell.length_a   1.000
_cell.length_b   1.000
_cell.length_c   1.000
_cell.angle_alpha   90.00
_cell.angle_beta   90.00
_cell.angle_gamma   90.00
#
_symmetry.space_group_name_H-M   'P 1'
#
loop_
_entity.id
_entity.type
_entity.pdbx_description
1 polymer ?
#
loop_
_entity_poly.entity_id
_entity_poly.type
_entity_poly.pdbx_seq_one_letter_code
_entity_poly.pdbx_strand_id
1 'polypeptide(L)'
;MKFTVAVFGEAEEGSFESAYLCSSLTDLHNNLGHGRDSPSGISLAVQAIMQGYDILFFRVKEEGFFIDSYFFGLHFLNTQTSLTNIVALALPGVGDFNIIEASLALCRKLKSLLLFSDQDLYDFLTFKDA
;
A
#
# COMPACT_ATOMS: atom_id res chain seq x y z
N MET A 1 20.39 0.81 7.00
CA MET A 1 19.10 0.11 6.82
C MET A 1 18.22 1.06 6.01
N LYS A 2 17.72 0.64 4.85
CA LYS A 2 16.82 1.49 4.05
C LYS A 2 15.48 1.61 4.76
N PHE A 3 14.75 2.69 4.51
CA PHE A 3 13.37 2.80 4.96
C PHE A 3 12.45 2.09 3.95
N THR A 4 11.37 1.51 4.45
CA THR A 4 10.41 0.75 3.64
C THR A 4 9.09 1.50 3.54
N VAL A 5 8.51 1.54 2.34
CA VAL A 5 7.14 1.98 2.12
C VAL A 5 6.29 0.75 1.84
N ALA A 6 5.24 0.55 2.63
CA ALA A 6 4.24 -0.46 2.36
C ALA A 6 3.24 0.08 1.34
N VAL A 7 3.05 -0.62 0.22
CA VAL A 7 2.18 -0.16 -0.88
C VAL A 7 1.11 -1.21 -1.10
N PHE A 8 -0.15 -0.78 -1.05
CA PHE A 8 -1.31 -1.60 -1.37
C PHE A 8 -1.82 -1.11 -2.71
N GLY A 9 -1.67 -1.90 -3.77
CA GLY A 9 -2.10 -1.44 -5.07
C GLY A 9 -2.40 -2.57 -6.05
N GLU A 10 -3.06 -2.20 -7.13
CA GLU A 10 -3.30 -3.09 -8.24
C GLU A 10 -2.00 -3.37 -9.00
N ALA A 11 -1.85 -4.62 -9.41
CA ALA A 11 -0.74 -5.11 -10.20
C ALA A 11 -1.23 -6.21 -11.15
N GLU A 12 -0.50 -6.43 -12.24
CA GLU A 12 -0.78 -7.49 -13.20
C GLU A 12 -0.50 -8.89 -12.63
N GLU A 13 0.62 -9.03 -11.93
CA GLU A 13 1.11 -10.28 -11.35
C GLU A 13 1.13 -10.24 -9.81
N GLY A 14 1.48 -11.37 -9.20
CA GLY A 14 1.54 -11.54 -7.74
C GLY A 14 0.26 -12.09 -7.11
N SER A 15 0.37 -12.63 -5.90
CA SER A 15 -0.76 -13.16 -5.12
C SER A 15 -1.37 -12.07 -4.25
N PHE A 16 -2.70 -12.07 -4.11
CA PHE A 16 -3.44 -11.18 -3.21
C PHE A 16 -3.19 -11.46 -1.72
N GLU A 17 -2.68 -12.64 -1.41
CA GLU A 17 -2.42 -13.11 -0.03
C GLU A 17 -0.91 -13.18 0.25
N SER A 18 -0.14 -12.25 -0.33
CA SER A 18 1.31 -12.25 -0.19
C SER A 18 1.86 -10.84 -0.16
N ALA A 19 3.00 -10.70 0.51
CA ALA A 19 3.77 -9.47 0.60
C ALA A 19 5.07 -9.64 -0.19
N TYR A 20 5.36 -8.69 -1.08
CA TYR A 20 6.53 -8.73 -1.96
C TYR A 20 7.50 -7.62 -1.57
N LEU A 21 8.68 -7.99 -1.04
CA LEU A 21 9.74 -7.04 -0.75
C LEU A 21 10.55 -6.78 -2.03
N CYS A 22 10.50 -5.55 -2.53
CA CYS A 22 11.18 -5.11 -3.74
C CYS A 22 12.17 -3.99 -3.40
N SER A 23 13.45 -4.20 -3.70
CA SER A 23 14.52 -3.22 -3.46
C SER A 23 15.06 -2.59 -4.75
N SER A 24 14.57 -3.06 -5.90
CA SER A 24 14.94 -2.60 -7.23
C SER A 24 13.75 -2.64 -8.20
N LEU A 25 13.83 -1.89 -9.30
CA LEU A 25 12.81 -1.90 -10.34
C LEU A 25 12.68 -3.29 -11.00
N THR A 26 13.76 -4.04 -11.06
CA THR A 26 13.77 -5.42 -11.56
C THR A 26 12.97 -6.35 -10.65
N ASP A 27 13.12 -6.24 -9.33
CA ASP A 27 12.32 -7.03 -8.38
C ASP A 27 10.84 -6.68 -8.49
N LEU A 28 10.53 -5.39 -8.62
CA LEU A 28 9.16 -4.93 -8.78
C LEU A 28 8.53 -5.52 -10.04
N HIS A 29 9.21 -5.44 -11.18
CA HIS A 29 8.72 -5.99 -12.44
C HIS A 29 8.57 -7.51 -12.41
N ASN A 30 9.57 -8.24 -11.89
CA ASN A 30 9.54 -9.70 -11.85
C ASN A 30 8.46 -10.27 -10.93
N ASN A 31 8.06 -9.54 -9.89
CA ASN A 31 7.07 -10.01 -8.92
C ASN A 31 5.64 -9.55 -9.23
N LEU A 32 5.48 -8.37 -9.83
CA LEU A 32 4.20 -7.67 -9.94
C LEU A 32 3.82 -7.31 -11.39
N GLY A 33 4.73 -7.48 -12.35
CA GLY A 33 4.51 -7.12 -13.75
C GLY A 33 4.36 -5.60 -13.93
N HIS A 34 3.38 -5.19 -14.73
CA HIS A 34 3.05 -3.78 -14.93
C HIS A 34 1.87 -3.32 -14.07
N GLY A 35 1.80 -2.01 -13.82
CA GLY A 35 0.58 -1.39 -13.30
C GLY A 35 -0.49 -1.42 -14.38
N ARG A 36 -1.70 -1.88 -14.02
CA ARG A 36 -2.90 -1.60 -14.81
C ARG A 36 -3.35 -0.16 -14.55
N ASP A 37 -4.25 0.35 -15.39
CA ASP A 37 -4.64 1.76 -15.52
C ASP A 37 -4.67 2.59 -14.21
N SER A 38 -4.30 3.87 -14.31
CA SER A 38 -4.18 4.84 -13.21
C SER A 38 -5.40 4.89 -12.27
N PRO A 39 -5.23 5.09 -10.94
CA PRO A 39 -3.99 5.29 -10.19
C PRO A 39 -3.41 3.98 -9.64
N SER A 40 -2.24 3.57 -10.13
CA SER A 40 -1.63 2.30 -9.71
C SER A 40 -0.58 2.49 -8.60
N GLY A 41 -0.60 1.59 -7.61
CA GLY A 41 0.46 1.50 -6.59
C GLY A 41 1.85 1.25 -7.19
N ILE A 42 1.93 0.70 -8.40
CA ILE A 42 3.19 0.46 -9.11
C ILE A 42 3.94 1.77 -9.41
N SER A 43 3.24 2.83 -9.83
CA SER A 43 3.92 4.12 -10.13
C SER A 43 4.56 4.72 -8.88
N LEU A 44 3.84 4.68 -7.75
CA LEU A 44 4.37 5.12 -6.45
C LEU A 44 5.56 4.25 -6.00
N ALA A 45 5.46 2.93 -6.17
CA ALA A 45 6.55 2.00 -5.85
C ALA A 45 7.81 2.30 -6.66
N VAL A 46 7.68 2.56 -7.97
CA VAL A 46 8.80 2.97 -8.84
C VAL A 46 9.47 4.24 -8.32
N GLN A 47 8.68 5.28 -8.03
CA GLN A 47 9.21 6.56 -7.54
C GLN A 47 9.95 6.40 -6.20
N ALA A 48 9.38 5.64 -5.26
CA ALA A 48 10.00 5.39 -3.97
C ALA A 48 11.30 4.58 -4.08
N ILE A 49 11.37 3.57 -4.96
CA ILE A 49 12.61 2.84 -5.25
C ILE A 49 13.69 3.77 -5.80
N MET A 50 13.32 4.67 -6.73
CA MET A 50 14.24 5.67 -7.29
C MET A 50 14.79 6.63 -6.22
N GLN A 51 14.01 6.89 -5.16
CA GLN A 51 14.43 7.70 -4.01
C GLN A 51 15.18 6.90 -2.94
N GLY A 52 15.44 5.61 -3.18
CA GLY A 52 16.24 4.75 -2.29
C GLY A 52 15.45 4.05 -1.18
N TYR A 53 14.12 4.06 -1.23
CA TYR A 53 13.27 3.28 -0.33
C TYR A 53 13.12 1.84 -0.84
N ASP A 54 12.95 0.90 0.09
CA ASP A 54 12.46 -0.43 -0.23
C ASP A 54 10.92 -0.42 -0.28
N ILE A 55 10.33 -1.32 -1.05
CA ILE A 55 8.89 -1.46 -1.17
C ILE A 55 8.45 -2.78 -0.59
N LEU A 56 7.49 -2.76 0.31
CA LEU A 56 6.73 -3.95 0.69
C LEU A 56 5.36 -3.87 0.02
N PHE A 57 5.21 -4.56 -1.09
CA PHE A 57 4.02 -4.47 -1.92
C PHE A 57 3.00 -5.54 -1.56
N PHE A 58 1.75 -5.13 -1.40
CA PHE A 58 0.59 -5.99 -1.25
C PHE A 58 -0.30 -5.80 -2.48
N ARG A 59 -0.46 -6.84 -3.27
CA ARG A 59 -1.39 -6.79 -4.40
C ARG A 59 -2.80 -6.79 -3.84
N VAL A 60 -3.59 -5.80 -4.26
CA VAL A 60 -5.02 -5.70 -3.93
C VAL A 60 -5.84 -5.67 -5.21
N LYS A 61 -7.13 -5.97 -5.11
CA LYS A 61 -8.11 -5.73 -6.20
C LYS A 61 -8.79 -4.39 -5.99
N GLU A 62 -9.49 -3.95 -7.03
CA GLU A 62 -10.36 -2.76 -7.03
C GLU A 62 -11.21 -2.67 -5.75
N GLU A 63 -11.25 -1.47 -5.18
CA GLU A 63 -12.00 -1.14 -3.98
C GLU A 63 -13.50 -1.46 -4.14
N GLY A 64 -14.14 -1.93 -3.06
CA GLY A 64 -15.56 -2.29 -3.05
C GLY A 64 -15.88 -3.72 -3.53
N PHE A 65 -14.95 -4.40 -4.22
CA PHE A 65 -15.15 -5.80 -4.62
C PHE A 65 -14.45 -6.81 -3.71
N PHE A 66 -13.24 -6.49 -3.19
CA PHE A 66 -12.43 -7.42 -2.40
C PHE A 66 -11.61 -6.71 -1.31
N ILE A 67 -12.32 -6.16 -0.34
CA ILE A 67 -11.77 -5.46 0.83
C ILE A 67 -10.83 -6.35 1.66
N ASP A 68 -11.05 -7.67 1.67
CA ASP A 68 -10.26 -8.64 2.45
C ASP A 68 -8.76 -8.61 2.11
N SER A 69 -8.40 -8.31 0.87
CA SER A 69 -6.99 -8.23 0.43
C SER A 69 -6.23 -7.10 1.15
N TYR A 70 -6.90 -5.98 1.45
CA TYR A 70 -6.32 -4.91 2.25
C TYR A 70 -6.13 -5.34 3.70
N PHE A 71 -7.16 -5.93 4.32
CA PHE A 71 -7.07 -6.38 5.71
C PHE A 71 -6.06 -7.50 5.92
N PHE A 72 -5.83 -8.36 4.93
CA PHE A 72 -4.73 -9.31 4.97
C PHE A 72 -3.38 -8.60 5.14
N GLY A 73 -3.06 -7.62 4.29
CA GLY A 73 -1.79 -6.92 4.37
C GLY A 73 -1.67 -6.08 5.65
N LEU A 74 -2.74 -5.42 6.10
CA LEU A 74 -2.76 -4.71 7.37
C LEU A 74 -2.54 -5.66 8.56
N HIS A 75 -3.15 -6.84 8.54
CA HIS A 75 -2.94 -7.86 9.58
C HIS A 75 -1.50 -8.39 9.56
N PHE A 76 -0.95 -8.67 8.38
CA PHE A 76 0.44 -9.08 8.21
C PHE A 76 1.40 -8.05 8.81
N LEU A 77 1.24 -6.77 8.48
CA LEU A 77 2.05 -5.68 9.03
C LEU A 77 1.88 -5.52 10.54
N ASN A 78 0.68 -5.72 11.07
CA ASN A 78 0.41 -5.59 12.49
C ASN A 78 1.04 -6.71 13.33
N THR A 79 1.13 -7.92 12.78
CA THR A 79 1.63 -9.12 13.46
C THR A 79 3.14 -9.29 13.35
N GLN A 80 3.75 -8.76 12.29
CA GLN A 80 5.17 -8.95 12.02
C GLN A 80 6.06 -7.94 12.78
N THR A 81 6.59 -8.36 13.94
CA THR A 81 7.40 -7.50 14.82
C THR A 81 8.81 -7.22 14.31
N SER A 82 9.28 -7.96 13.31
CA SER A 82 10.62 -7.78 12.70
C SER A 82 10.69 -6.62 11.70
N LEU A 83 9.54 -6.14 11.20
CA LEU A 83 9.46 -5.02 10.25
C LEU A 83 9.49 -3.70 11.02
N THR A 84 10.69 -3.16 11.25
CA THR A 84 10.92 -1.99 12.12
C THR A 84 11.17 -0.68 11.37
N ASN A 85 11.23 -0.70 10.04
CA ASN A 85 11.63 0.41 9.18
C ASN A 85 10.53 0.87 8.22
N ILE A 86 9.27 0.51 8.46
CA ILE A 86 8.14 0.97 7.65
C ILE A 86 7.86 2.42 8.00
N VAL A 87 8.13 3.33 7.07
CA VAL A 87 7.96 4.78 7.30
C VAL A 87 6.64 5.31 6.75
N ALA A 88 6.03 4.58 5.82
CA ALA A 88 4.77 4.97 5.23
C ALA A 88 3.96 3.76 4.74
N LEU A 89 2.64 3.92 4.76
CA LEU A 89 1.66 3.07 4.08
C LEU A 89 1.02 3.90 2.96
N ALA A 90 0.93 3.37 1.75
CA ALA A 90 0.26 3.97 0.62
C ALA A 90 -0.93 3.12 0.18
N LEU A 91 -2.09 3.75 0.07
CA LEU A 91 -3.37 3.15 -0.32
C LEU A 91 -3.99 3.94 -1.50
N PRO A 92 -3.33 3.99 -2.67
CA PRO A 92 -3.87 4.71 -3.82
C PRO A 92 -5.23 4.15 -4.24
N GLY A 93 -6.19 5.05 -4.48
CA GLY A 93 -7.53 4.67 -4.94
C GLY A 93 -8.42 4.07 -3.85
N VAL A 94 -8.14 4.38 -2.58
CA VAL A 94 -8.92 3.90 -1.43
C VAL A 94 -9.66 5.06 -0.77
N GLY A 95 -10.99 5.00 -0.80
CA GLY A 95 -11.92 5.89 -0.09
C GLY A 95 -12.69 5.21 1.06
N ASP A 96 -12.61 3.89 1.22
CA ASP A 96 -13.35 3.14 2.25
C ASP A 96 -12.86 3.51 3.65
N PHE A 97 -13.81 3.99 4.45
CA PHE A 97 -13.56 4.48 5.80
C PHE A 97 -12.93 3.42 6.71
N ASN A 98 -13.34 2.15 6.60
CA ASN A 98 -12.84 1.08 7.47
C ASN A 98 -11.39 0.72 7.14
N ILE A 99 -11.04 0.67 5.85
CA ILE A 99 -9.66 0.45 5.40
C ILE A 99 -8.77 1.61 5.88
N ILE A 100 -9.22 2.85 5.70
CA ILE A 100 -8.47 4.04 6.11
C ILE A 100 -8.27 4.09 7.63
N GLU A 101 -9.33 3.90 8.43
CA GLU A 101 -9.22 3.91 9.90
C GLU A 101 -8.30 2.80 10.42
N ALA A 102 -8.40 1.58 9.87
CA ALA A 102 -7.50 0.49 10.23
C ALA A 102 -6.04 0.81 9.89
N SER A 103 -5.82 1.44 8.74
CA SER A 103 -4.49 1.86 8.29
C SER A 103 -3.92 2.99 9.14
N LEU A 104 -4.75 3.96 9.55
CA LEU A 104 -4.36 5.02 10.49
C LEU A 104 -3.98 4.43 11.86
N ALA A 105 -4.77 3.49 12.38
CA ALA A 105 -4.45 2.81 13.64
C ALA A 105 -3.10 2.07 13.56
N LEU A 106 -2.83 1.38 12.45
CA LEU A 106 -1.55 0.72 12.22
C LEU A 106 -0.40 1.73 12.07
N CYS A 107 -0.58 2.82 11.33
CA CYS A 107 0.43 3.89 11.20
C CYS A 107 0.80 4.48 12.56
N ARG A 108 -0.16 4.71 13.47
CA ARG A 108 0.12 5.16 14.85
C ARG A 108 0.99 4.17 15.61
N LYS A 109 0.74 2.87 15.47
CA LYS A 109 1.54 1.81 16.10
C LYS A 109 2.97 1.77 15.54
N LEU A 110 3.10 1.85 14.22
CA LEU A 110 4.39 1.77 13.52
C LEU A 110 5.17 3.11 13.51
N LYS A 111 4.54 4.21 13.94
CA LYS A 111 5.05 5.59 13.79
C LYS A 111 5.32 5.94 12.32
N SER A 112 4.45 5.48 11.44
CA SER A 112 4.51 5.67 10.00
C SER A 112 3.52 6.75 9.54
N LEU A 113 3.67 7.21 8.31
CA LEU A 113 2.74 8.09 7.63
C LEU A 113 1.72 7.28 6.82
N LEU A 114 0.49 7.79 6.71
CA LEU A 114 -0.47 7.31 5.72
C LEU A 114 -0.45 8.26 4.53
N LEU A 115 -0.19 7.73 3.34
CA LEU A 115 -0.11 8.50 2.10
C LEU A 115 -1.42 8.40 1.34
N PHE A 116 -1.94 9.56 0.95
CA PHE A 116 -3.12 9.72 0.11
C PHE A 116 -2.73 10.38 -1.21
N SER A 117 -3.44 10.05 -2.28
CA SER A 117 -3.52 10.99 -3.40
C SER A 117 -4.47 12.13 -3.05
N ASP A 118 -4.41 13.23 -3.82
CA ASP A 118 -5.32 14.36 -3.61
C ASP A 118 -6.79 13.94 -3.75
N GLN A 119 -7.08 13.01 -4.67
CA GLN A 119 -8.42 12.47 -4.88
C GLN A 119 -8.88 11.64 -3.67
N ASP A 120 -8.06 10.68 -3.22
CA ASP A 120 -8.40 9.83 -2.07
C ASP A 120 -8.65 10.66 -0.81
N LEU A 121 -7.83 11.70 -0.59
CA LEU A 121 -8.01 12.61 0.54
C LEU A 121 -9.31 13.40 0.44
N TYR A 122 -9.63 13.93 -0.74
CA TYR A 122 -10.89 14.64 -0.97
C TYR A 122 -12.09 13.74 -0.69
N ASP A 123 -12.08 12.51 -1.22
CA ASP A 123 -13.16 11.55 -1.04
C ASP A 123 -13.31 11.20 0.45
N PHE A 124 -12.22 10.85 1.13
CA PHE A 124 -12.27 10.57 2.57
C PHE A 124 -12.83 11.72 3.41
N LEU A 125 -12.47 12.97 3.08
CA LEU A 125 -12.91 14.14 3.82
C LEU A 125 -14.37 14.54 3.54
N THR A 126 -14.93 14.14 2.39
CA THR A 126 -16.26 14.58 1.95
C THR A 126 -17.33 13.48 2.01
N PHE A 127 -16.96 12.20 1.99
CA PHE A 127 -17.90 11.08 2.11
C PHE A 127 -18.18 10.65 3.55
N LYS A 128 -17.56 11.30 4.55
CA LYS A 128 -17.75 10.99 5.98
C LYS A 128 -19.15 11.32 6.52
N ASP A 129 -19.92 12.11 5.77
CA ASP A 129 -21.25 12.62 6.16
C ASP A 129 -22.40 12.16 5.22
N ALA A 130 -22.19 11.12 4.40
CA ALA A 130 -23.19 10.55 3.48
C ALA A 130 -23.91 9.32 4.05
#